data_AF-A0A345P3W2-F1
#
_entry.id   AF-A0A345P3W2-F1
#
_cell.length_a   1.000
_cell.length_b   1.000
_cell.length_c   1.000
_cell.angle_alpha   90.00
_cell.angle_beta   90.00
_cell.angle_gamma   90.00
#
_symmetry.space_group_name_H-M   'P 1'
#
loop_
_entity.id
_entity.type
_entity.pdbx_description
1 polymer ?
#
loop_
_entity_poly.entity_id
_entity_poly.type
_entity_poly.pdbx_seq_one_letter_code
_entity_poly.pdbx_strand_id
1 'polypeptide(L)'
;MVNNQADLPEDISTVSFLPTFISYAQNFEDVMLWRALKTIQNGFYVDVGANDPIIDSVTHAFYLKGWRGINIEPVVAHYHDLQTVRPEDVNLQIAVSDHEGFLAFYETEIRGLSTASSRVVNQHKKDGIQIISYEVPTKTLTSILDVYSPKQIHFLKVDVEGLEEQVLRGLDFTRYRPWILIIEATLPNSQVMSYEEWDGYLIEMDYLFVYFDGLNRFYLAKEHGELAFAFELPPNVFDYFEQYRFVQLQQAYEVLKTKKIEGE
;
A
#
# COMPACT_ATOMS: atom_id res chain seq x y z
N MET A 1 -52.81 -17.10 11.34
CA MET A 1 -51.44 -17.12 11.89
C MET A 1 -50.62 -18.00 10.96
N VAL A 2 -49.86 -17.38 10.05
CA VAL A 2 -49.05 -18.09 9.06
C VAL A 2 -47.64 -18.18 9.63
N ASN A 3 -47.18 -19.41 9.86
CA ASN A 3 -45.80 -19.73 10.23
C ASN A 3 -44.90 -19.41 9.02
N ASN A 4 -44.08 -18.37 9.13
CA ASN A 4 -42.95 -18.14 8.23
C ASN A 4 -41.68 -18.70 8.91
N GLN A 5 -41.50 -20.02 8.82
CA GLN A 5 -40.15 -20.59 8.82
C GLN A 5 -39.75 -20.67 7.35
N ALA A 6 -38.98 -19.69 6.90
CA ALA A 6 -38.24 -19.81 5.67
C ALA A 6 -37.06 -20.74 5.97
N ASP A 7 -37.15 -21.97 5.49
CA ASP A 7 -36.04 -22.92 5.48
C ASP A 7 -34.88 -22.28 4.70
N LEU A 8 -33.81 -21.95 5.42
CA LEU A 8 -32.52 -21.62 4.81
C LEU A 8 -31.98 -22.93 4.20
N PRO A 9 -31.56 -22.94 2.91
CA PRO A 9 -31.03 -24.15 2.31
C PRO A 9 -29.76 -24.61 3.05
N GLU A 10 -29.77 -25.87 3.47
CA GLU A 10 -28.80 -26.54 4.34
C GLU A 10 -27.48 -26.93 3.67
N ASP A 11 -27.20 -26.47 2.44
CA ASP A 11 -26.03 -26.93 1.72
C ASP A 11 -25.40 -25.85 0.83
N ILE A 12 -24.39 -25.16 1.39
CA ILE A 12 -23.52 -24.21 0.67
C ILE A 12 -22.21 -24.91 0.24
N SER A 13 -22.12 -26.24 0.32
CA SER A 13 -20.84 -26.96 0.20
C SER A 13 -20.30 -27.13 -1.22
N THR A 14 -20.86 -26.46 -2.23
CA THR A 14 -20.40 -26.58 -3.63
C THR A 14 -20.30 -25.24 -4.36
N VAL A 15 -19.70 -24.23 -3.74
CA VAL A 15 -19.06 -23.15 -4.51
C VAL A 15 -17.66 -23.64 -4.88
N SER A 16 -17.44 -23.97 -6.15
CA SER A 16 -16.11 -24.34 -6.62
C SER A 16 -15.15 -23.17 -6.39
N PHE A 17 -14.23 -23.33 -5.44
CA PHE A 17 -13.19 -22.35 -5.13
C PHE A 17 -12.22 -22.26 -6.32
N LEU A 18 -12.50 -21.34 -7.25
CA LEU A 18 -11.38 -20.70 -7.94
C LEU A 18 -10.51 -20.06 -6.85
N PRO A 19 -9.17 -20.07 -6.96
CA PRO A 19 -8.33 -19.39 -5.98
C PRO A 19 -8.64 -17.88 -6.02
N THR A 20 -9.43 -17.42 -5.05
CA THR A 20 -9.79 -16.01 -4.85
C THR A 20 -8.54 -15.20 -4.50
N PHE A 21 -8.39 -14.01 -5.07
CA PHE A 21 -7.33 -13.09 -4.66
C PHE A 21 -7.67 -12.52 -3.27
N ILE A 22 -6.79 -12.64 -2.28
CA ILE A 22 -7.00 -12.02 -0.97
C ILE A 22 -6.38 -10.63 -1.00
N SER A 23 -7.20 -9.61 -0.81
CA SER A 23 -6.79 -8.20 -0.70
C SER A 23 -6.43 -7.87 0.74
N TYR A 24 -5.25 -7.30 0.92
CA TYR A 24 -4.69 -6.85 2.20
C TYR A 24 -4.70 -5.32 2.31
N ALA A 25 -4.88 -4.63 1.19
CA ALA A 25 -4.83 -3.18 1.12
C ALA A 25 -6.07 -2.51 1.73
N GLN A 26 -5.91 -1.26 2.18
CA GLN A 26 -6.98 -0.49 2.83
C GLN A 26 -8.11 -0.14 1.88
N ASN A 27 -7.79 0.22 0.64
CA ASN A 27 -8.73 0.71 -0.36
C ASN A 27 -8.63 -0.05 -1.69
N PHE A 28 -8.32 -1.36 -1.60
CA PHE A 28 -8.23 -2.30 -2.73
C PHE A 28 -7.22 -1.92 -3.83
N GLU A 29 -6.18 -1.18 -3.47
CA GLU A 29 -5.08 -0.80 -4.36
C GLU A 29 -4.41 -2.04 -4.95
N ASP A 30 -4.23 -3.07 -4.12
CA ASP A 30 -3.67 -4.36 -4.53
C ASP A 30 -4.55 -5.12 -5.52
N VAL A 31 -5.88 -4.97 -5.45
CA VAL A 31 -6.83 -5.54 -6.42
C VAL A 31 -6.67 -4.85 -7.78
N MET A 32 -6.58 -3.51 -7.79
CA MET A 32 -6.37 -2.73 -9.02
C MET A 32 -5.04 -3.10 -9.67
N LEU A 33 -3.97 -3.19 -8.88
CA LEU A 33 -2.66 -3.66 -9.35
C LEU A 33 -2.73 -5.10 -9.85
N TRP A 34 -3.42 -5.99 -9.16
CA TRP A 34 -3.52 -7.39 -9.56
C TRP A 34 -4.27 -7.53 -10.88
N ARG A 35 -5.32 -6.74 -11.09
CA ARG A 35 -6.02 -6.66 -12.38
C ARG A 35 -5.06 -6.32 -13.52
N ALA A 36 -4.16 -5.35 -13.31
CA ALA A 36 -3.18 -4.92 -14.30
C ALA A 36 -2.01 -5.92 -14.47
N LEU A 37 -1.51 -6.51 -13.39
CA LEU A 37 -0.19 -7.15 -13.34
C LEU A 37 -0.20 -8.68 -13.12
N LYS A 38 -1.36 -9.32 -12.96
CA LYS A 38 -1.45 -10.77 -12.63
C LYS A 38 -0.76 -11.73 -13.60
N THR A 39 -0.44 -11.30 -14.82
CA THR A 39 0.29 -12.10 -15.82
C THR A 39 1.81 -12.06 -15.62
N ILE A 40 2.31 -11.10 -14.85
CA ILE A 40 3.72 -10.94 -14.54
C ILE A 40 4.11 -11.95 -13.44
N GLN A 41 5.18 -12.70 -13.69
CA GLN A 41 5.76 -13.63 -12.73
C GLN A 41 6.95 -12.98 -12.04
N ASN A 42 7.05 -13.13 -10.71
CA ASN A 42 8.17 -12.64 -9.90
C ASN A 42 8.46 -11.15 -10.15
N GLY A 43 7.41 -10.32 -10.17
CA GLY A 43 7.56 -8.89 -10.35
C GLY A 43 8.22 -8.21 -9.15
N PHE A 44 8.40 -6.89 -9.27
CA PHE A 44 9.14 -6.08 -8.31
C PHE A 44 8.38 -4.81 -7.94
N TYR A 45 8.31 -4.53 -6.64
CA TYR A 45 7.69 -3.34 -6.08
C TYR A 45 8.65 -2.54 -5.21
N VAL A 46 8.34 -1.26 -5.05
CA VAL A 46 8.98 -0.37 -4.08
C VAL A 46 7.87 0.26 -3.25
N ASP A 47 8.00 0.16 -1.93
CA ASP A 47 7.00 0.62 -0.96
C ASP A 47 7.66 1.64 -0.01
N VAL A 48 7.32 2.92 -0.20
CA VAL A 48 7.83 4.03 0.59
C VAL A 48 6.77 4.42 1.62
N GLY A 49 7.11 4.26 2.90
CA GLY A 49 6.13 4.26 3.99
C GLY A 49 5.40 2.92 4.07
N ALA A 50 6.18 1.85 4.14
CA ALA A 50 5.66 0.48 4.10
C ALA A 50 4.85 0.08 5.33
N ASN A 51 5.05 0.76 6.47
CA ASN A 51 4.24 0.64 7.67
C ASN A 51 3.99 -0.81 8.16
N ASP A 52 2.77 -1.34 8.06
CA ASP A 52 2.45 -2.70 8.50
C ASP A 52 2.67 -3.72 7.37
N PRO A 53 3.40 -4.83 7.62
CA PRO A 53 3.70 -5.79 6.56
C PRO A 53 2.49 -6.58 6.06
N ILE A 54 1.35 -6.57 6.76
CA ILE A 54 0.16 -7.38 6.45
C ILE A 54 -1.10 -6.53 6.38
N ILE A 55 -1.36 -5.72 7.39
CA ILE A 55 -2.59 -4.96 7.51
C ILE A 55 -2.47 -3.70 6.65
N ASP A 56 -3.49 -3.44 5.83
CA ASP A 56 -3.54 -2.27 4.96
C ASP A 56 -2.35 -2.22 3.97
N SER A 57 -1.74 -3.38 3.69
CA SER A 57 -0.55 -3.51 2.87
C SER A 57 -0.91 -3.74 1.40
N VAL A 58 -0.50 -2.81 0.54
CA VAL A 58 -0.65 -2.91 -0.93
C VAL A 58 0.23 -4.02 -1.52
N THR A 59 1.33 -4.37 -0.84
CA THR A 59 2.36 -5.28 -1.35
C THR A 59 2.20 -6.72 -0.87
N HIS A 60 1.38 -6.99 0.16
CA HIS A 60 1.34 -8.31 0.80
C HIS A 60 0.84 -9.43 -0.10
N ALA A 61 -0.22 -9.17 -0.86
CA ALA A 61 -0.75 -10.15 -1.80
C ALA A 61 0.28 -10.52 -2.88
N PHE A 62 1.12 -9.57 -3.30
CA PHE A 62 2.19 -9.79 -4.29
C PHE A 62 3.35 -10.60 -3.69
N TYR A 63 3.79 -10.25 -2.47
CA TYR A 63 4.83 -10.98 -1.75
C TYR A 63 4.52 -12.48 -1.64
N LEU A 64 3.29 -12.82 -1.22
CA LEU A 64 2.80 -14.20 -1.12
C LEU A 64 2.77 -14.94 -2.46
N LYS A 65 2.76 -14.21 -3.58
CA LYS A 65 2.79 -14.74 -4.94
C LYS A 65 4.18 -14.74 -5.57
N GLY A 66 5.24 -14.63 -4.76
CA GLY A 66 6.62 -14.75 -5.20
C GLY A 66 7.24 -13.44 -5.70
N TRP A 67 6.54 -12.31 -5.60
CA TRP A 67 7.12 -11.00 -5.88
C TRP A 67 8.05 -10.59 -4.76
N ARG A 68 9.07 -9.80 -5.07
CA ARG A 68 10.03 -9.27 -4.10
C ARG A 68 10.17 -7.78 -4.30
N GLY A 69 10.48 -7.05 -3.25
CA GLY A 69 10.59 -5.60 -3.36
C GLY A 69 11.47 -4.96 -2.31
N ILE A 70 11.33 -3.65 -2.22
CA ILE A 70 11.96 -2.82 -1.19
C ILE A 70 10.86 -2.23 -0.33
N ASN A 71 10.93 -2.46 0.98
CA ASN A 71 10.10 -1.80 1.98
C ASN A 71 10.94 -0.75 2.71
N ILE A 72 10.49 0.50 2.72
CA ILE A 72 11.21 1.61 3.34
C ILE A 72 10.34 2.22 4.43
N GLU A 73 10.82 2.16 5.66
CA GLU A 73 10.06 2.51 6.86
C GLU A 73 10.98 3.05 7.97
N PRO A 74 10.90 4.32 8.35
CA PRO A 74 11.77 4.91 9.36
C PRO A 74 11.47 4.45 10.80
N VAL A 75 10.22 4.09 11.12
CA VAL A 75 9.83 3.71 12.49
C VAL A 75 10.43 2.36 12.86
N VAL A 76 11.24 2.32 13.93
CA VAL A 76 12.00 1.14 14.37
C VAL A 76 11.11 -0.10 14.54
N ALA A 77 9.97 0.06 15.21
CA ALA A 77 9.06 -1.04 15.49
C ALA A 77 8.46 -1.62 14.19
N HIS A 78 8.02 -0.76 13.28
CA HIS A 78 7.43 -1.16 12.00
C HIS A 78 8.47 -1.83 11.09
N TYR A 79 9.69 -1.29 11.07
CA TYR A 79 10.81 -1.92 10.39
C TYR A 79 11.08 -3.34 10.89
N HIS A 80 11.04 -3.59 12.21
CA HIS A 80 11.22 -4.94 12.75
C HIS A 80 10.07 -5.89 12.38
N ASP A 81 8.83 -5.39 12.34
CA ASP A 81 7.69 -6.17 11.83
C ASP A 81 7.94 -6.59 10.37
N LEU A 82 8.37 -5.65 9.53
CA LEU A 82 8.73 -5.89 8.14
C LEU A 82 9.86 -6.92 8.02
N GLN A 83 10.95 -6.80 8.77
CA GLN A 83 12.02 -7.81 8.73
C GLN A 83 11.53 -9.23 9.10
N THR A 84 10.58 -9.32 10.04
CA THR A 84 10.05 -10.60 10.52
C THR A 84 9.12 -11.24 9.50
N VAL A 85 8.22 -10.45 8.89
CA VAL A 85 7.17 -10.94 7.98
C VAL A 85 7.61 -10.96 6.51
N ARG A 86 8.57 -10.11 6.15
CA ARG A 86 9.10 -9.90 4.79
C ARG A 86 10.61 -10.21 4.69
N PRO A 87 11.10 -11.38 5.16
CA PRO A 87 12.53 -11.66 5.16
C PRO A 87 13.16 -11.76 3.76
N GLU A 88 12.35 -11.96 2.71
CA GLU A 88 12.83 -12.04 1.33
C GLU A 88 12.84 -10.68 0.61
N ASP A 89 12.23 -9.66 1.19
CA ASP A 89 12.32 -8.27 0.70
C ASP A 89 13.56 -7.58 1.27
N VAL A 90 13.99 -6.51 0.59
CA VAL A 90 14.93 -5.55 1.16
C VAL A 90 14.15 -4.62 2.09
N ASN A 91 14.37 -4.72 3.39
CA ASN A 91 13.75 -3.83 4.38
C ASN A 91 14.77 -2.77 4.80
N LEU A 92 14.41 -1.49 4.74
CA LEU A 92 15.30 -0.36 5.03
C LEU A 92 14.72 0.57 6.10
N GLN A 93 15.46 0.72 7.20
CA GLN A 93 15.09 1.63 8.29
C GLN A 93 15.60 3.06 8.04
N ILE A 94 15.03 3.71 7.03
CA ILE A 94 15.41 5.07 6.62
C ILE A 94 14.17 5.82 6.15
N ALA A 95 14.25 7.15 6.10
CA ALA A 95 13.29 7.95 5.37
C ALA A 95 13.78 8.24 3.95
N VAL A 96 12.85 8.67 3.09
CA VAL A 96 13.11 9.00 1.70
C VAL A 96 12.79 10.46 1.44
N SER A 97 13.66 11.15 0.71
CA SER A 97 13.49 12.57 0.36
C SER A 97 14.24 12.91 -0.94
N ASP A 98 14.31 14.19 -1.27
CA ASP A 98 15.05 14.76 -2.41
C ASP A 98 16.55 14.96 -2.14
N HIS A 99 17.02 14.61 -0.95
CA HIS A 99 18.42 14.72 -0.53
C HIS A 99 18.85 13.56 0.36
N GLU A 100 20.17 13.39 0.54
CA GLU A 100 20.76 12.47 1.51
C GLU A 100 21.13 13.19 2.80
N GLY A 101 21.13 12.48 3.92
CA GLY A 101 21.55 13.01 5.22
C GLY A 101 20.65 12.54 6.35
N PHE A 102 20.11 13.48 7.11
CA PHE A 102 19.16 13.23 8.19
C PHE A 102 17.99 14.19 8.08
N LEU A 103 16.81 13.75 8.50
CA LEU A 103 15.64 14.60 8.63
C LEU A 103 15.03 14.50 10.03
N ALA A 104 14.40 15.59 10.47
CA ALA A 104 13.58 15.58 11.67
C ALA A 104 12.32 14.76 11.40
N PHE A 105 12.16 13.68 12.16
CA PHE A 105 11.01 12.78 12.09
C PHE A 105 10.18 12.92 13.35
N TYR A 106 8.87 12.79 13.20
CA TYR A 106 7.86 13.00 14.22
C TYR A 106 6.96 11.77 14.30
N GLU A 107 7.31 10.88 15.23
CA GLU A 107 6.58 9.64 15.47
C GLU A 107 5.38 9.90 16.39
N THR A 108 4.24 9.27 16.07
CA THR A 108 3.03 9.33 16.89
C THR A 108 2.70 7.96 17.47
N GLU A 109 1.84 7.92 18.50
CA GLU A 109 1.33 6.66 19.03
C GLU A 109 0.35 5.94 18.10
N ILE A 110 -0.10 6.60 17.03
CA ILE A 110 -1.03 6.08 16.05
C ILE A 110 -0.23 5.61 14.83
N ARG A 111 -0.23 4.28 14.60
CA ARG A 111 0.40 3.67 13.42
C ARG A 111 -0.19 4.27 12.14
N GLY A 112 0.67 4.58 11.17
CA GLY A 112 0.31 5.32 9.96
C GLY A 112 0.62 6.81 10.06
N LEU A 113 0.29 7.50 11.16
CA LEU A 113 0.32 8.98 11.21
C LEU A 113 1.68 9.60 11.56
N SER A 114 2.77 8.88 11.40
CA SER A 114 4.12 9.43 11.67
C SER A 114 4.64 10.16 10.44
N THR A 115 5.29 11.31 10.62
CA THR A 115 5.60 12.21 9.51
C THR A 115 6.95 12.91 9.68
N ALA A 116 7.53 13.36 8.56
CA ALA A 116 8.64 14.33 8.54
C ALA A 116 8.17 15.76 8.21
N SER A 117 6.87 15.96 7.99
CA SER A 117 6.30 17.23 7.55
C SER A 117 5.96 18.12 8.74
N SER A 118 6.67 19.25 8.87
CA SER A 118 6.35 20.25 9.91
C SER A 118 4.91 20.79 9.81
N ARG A 119 4.34 20.81 8.60
CA ARG A 119 2.93 21.19 8.36
C ARG A 119 1.98 20.20 9.04
N VAL A 120 2.21 18.91 8.83
CA VAL A 120 1.38 17.83 9.41
C VAL A 120 1.52 17.79 10.94
N VAL A 121 2.74 17.96 11.46
CA VAL A 121 3.00 18.07 12.91
C VAL A 121 2.15 19.17 13.57
N ASN A 122 2.03 20.34 12.93
CA ASN A 122 1.21 21.43 13.45
C ASN A 122 -0.27 21.08 13.49
N GLN A 123 -0.75 20.23 12.57
CA GLN A 123 -2.11 19.74 12.56
C GLN A 123 -2.31 18.69 13.67
N HIS A 124 -1.43 17.69 13.77
CA HIS A 124 -1.47 16.67 14.84
C HIS A 124 -1.48 17.28 16.25
N LYS A 125 -0.70 18.36 16.47
CA LYS A 125 -0.73 19.10 17.74
C LYS A 125 -2.07 19.76 18.03
N LYS A 126 -2.77 20.27 17.02
CA LYS A 126 -4.13 20.83 17.19
C LYS A 126 -5.14 19.74 17.52
N ASP A 127 -4.92 18.55 16.97
CA ASP A 127 -5.78 17.38 17.16
C ASP A 127 -5.46 16.62 18.48
N GLY A 128 -4.48 17.11 19.26
CA GLY A 128 -4.14 16.56 20.57
C GLY A 128 -3.26 15.30 20.55
N ILE A 129 -2.71 14.96 19.38
CA ILE A 129 -1.88 13.77 19.18
C ILE A 129 -0.49 14.00 19.83
N GLN A 130 -0.02 13.01 20.59
CA GLN A 130 1.33 13.03 21.17
C GLN A 130 2.38 12.71 20.12
N ILE A 131 3.52 13.43 20.19
CA ILE A 131 4.58 13.34 19.19
C ILE A 131 5.93 13.19 19.87
N ILE A 132 6.72 12.23 19.42
CA ILE A 132 8.13 12.07 19.75
C ILE A 132 8.96 12.47 18.54
N SER A 133 9.93 13.37 18.72
CA SER A 133 10.79 13.84 17.62
C SER A 133 12.21 13.31 17.73
N TYR A 134 12.76 12.81 16.63
CA TYR A 134 14.16 12.38 16.52
C TYR A 134 14.66 12.50 15.07
N GLU A 135 15.97 12.38 14.86
CA GLU A 135 16.53 12.37 13.51
C GLU A 135 16.58 10.95 12.95
N VAL A 136 16.19 10.79 11.68
CA VAL A 136 16.31 9.52 10.94
C VAL A 136 17.23 9.69 9.75
N PRO A 137 18.01 8.65 9.38
CA PRO A 137 18.79 8.68 8.15
C PRO A 137 17.87 8.82 6.94
N THR A 138 18.30 9.63 5.97
CA THR A 138 17.53 9.96 4.77
C THR A 138 18.34 9.63 3.53
N LYS A 139 17.68 9.03 2.53
CA LYS A 139 18.23 8.82 1.19
C LYS A 139 17.27 9.27 0.10
N THR A 140 17.80 9.39 -1.11
CA THR A 140 16.97 9.56 -2.31
C THR A 140 16.52 8.19 -2.81
N LEU A 141 15.35 8.11 -3.48
CA LEU A 141 14.95 6.87 -4.15
C LEU A 141 16.01 6.43 -5.16
N THR A 142 16.60 7.37 -5.89
CA THR A 142 17.68 7.07 -6.86
C THR A 142 18.84 6.33 -6.20
N SER A 143 19.35 6.80 -5.06
CA SER A 143 20.50 6.16 -4.41
C SER A 143 20.16 4.83 -3.75
N ILE A 144 18.91 4.61 -3.35
CA ILE A 144 18.41 3.30 -2.90
C ILE A 144 18.35 2.33 -4.09
N LEU A 145 17.75 2.77 -5.20
CA LEU A 145 17.56 1.94 -6.39
C LEU A 145 18.89 1.59 -7.07
N ASP A 146 19.89 2.47 -6.98
CA ASP A 146 21.27 2.20 -7.43
C ASP A 146 21.91 0.97 -6.77
N VAL A 147 21.45 0.60 -5.57
CA VAL A 147 22.00 -0.54 -4.82
C VAL A 147 21.13 -1.78 -4.95
N TYR A 148 19.80 -1.61 -4.92
CA TYR A 148 18.88 -2.71 -4.68
C TYR A 148 17.94 -3.02 -5.85
N SER A 149 17.79 -2.12 -6.83
CA SER A 149 16.76 -2.28 -7.86
C SER A 149 17.15 -3.30 -8.93
N PRO A 150 16.21 -4.14 -9.40
CA PRO A 150 16.39 -4.90 -10.62
C PRO A 150 16.21 -4.00 -11.86
N LYS A 151 16.18 -4.63 -13.04
CA LYS A 151 15.96 -3.91 -14.31
C LYS A 151 14.57 -3.29 -14.47
N GLN A 152 13.55 -3.82 -13.79
CA GLN A 152 12.16 -3.43 -13.96
C GLN A 152 11.47 -3.27 -12.62
N ILE A 153 10.84 -2.12 -12.42
CA ILE A 153 9.99 -1.82 -11.26
C ILE A 153 8.57 -1.78 -11.79
N HIS A 154 7.70 -2.65 -11.28
CA HIS A 154 6.34 -2.79 -11.81
C HIS A 154 5.40 -1.79 -11.14
N PHE A 155 5.59 -1.53 -9.84
CA PHE A 155 4.93 -0.41 -9.20
C PHE A 155 5.75 0.20 -8.06
N LEU A 156 5.49 1.47 -7.80
CA LEU A 156 6.01 2.24 -6.68
C LEU A 156 4.82 2.81 -5.89
N LYS A 157 4.73 2.47 -4.60
CA LYS A 157 3.79 3.07 -3.64
C LYS A 157 4.50 4.13 -2.80
N VAL A 158 3.89 5.29 -2.65
CA VAL A 158 4.38 6.41 -1.83
C VAL A 158 3.26 6.94 -0.95
N ASP A 159 3.50 6.90 0.35
CA ASP A 159 2.58 7.34 1.40
C ASP A 159 3.48 7.62 2.61
N VAL A 160 3.85 8.89 2.76
CA VAL A 160 4.87 9.35 3.72
C VAL A 160 4.35 10.52 4.55
N GLU A 161 3.02 10.63 4.62
CA GLU A 161 2.28 11.59 5.42
C GLU A 161 2.77 13.04 5.18
N GLY A 162 2.79 13.45 3.91
CA GLY A 162 3.04 14.85 3.51
C GLY A 162 4.44 15.16 2.99
N LEU A 163 5.21 14.14 2.58
CA LEU A 163 6.53 14.26 1.93
C LEU A 163 6.55 13.69 0.49
N GLU A 164 5.37 13.46 -0.10
CA GLU A 164 5.23 12.77 -1.38
C GLU A 164 6.01 13.49 -2.48
N GLU A 165 5.95 14.82 -2.54
CA GLU A 165 6.71 15.62 -3.51
C GLU A 165 8.22 15.38 -3.38
N GLN A 166 8.77 15.42 -2.16
CA GLN A 166 10.21 15.25 -1.93
C GLN A 166 10.67 13.85 -2.32
N VAL A 167 9.88 12.82 -2.00
CA VAL A 167 10.14 11.44 -2.41
C VAL A 167 10.24 11.35 -3.94
N LEU A 168 9.28 11.92 -4.66
CA LEU A 168 9.25 11.90 -6.13
C LEU A 168 10.40 12.70 -6.75
N ARG A 169 10.77 13.84 -6.17
CA ARG A 169 11.93 14.64 -6.61
C ARG A 169 13.26 13.92 -6.36
N GLY A 170 13.32 13.01 -5.40
CA GLY A 170 14.46 12.12 -5.16
C GLY A 170 14.62 10.99 -6.18
N LEU A 171 13.70 10.84 -7.14
CA LEU A 171 13.73 9.79 -8.16
C LEU A 171 14.15 10.34 -9.53
N ASP A 172 15.23 9.82 -10.08
CA ASP A 172 15.62 10.02 -11.47
C ASP A 172 14.78 9.11 -12.38
N PHE A 173 13.68 9.66 -12.87
CA PHE A 173 12.73 8.99 -13.76
C PHE A 173 13.31 8.64 -15.14
N THR A 174 14.51 9.11 -15.50
CA THR A 174 15.20 8.70 -16.73
C THR A 174 15.99 7.41 -16.54
N ARG A 175 16.40 7.12 -15.29
CA ARG A 175 17.16 5.93 -14.92
C ARG A 175 16.27 4.81 -14.38
N TYR A 176 15.28 5.17 -13.56
CA TYR A 176 14.37 4.24 -12.93
C TYR A 176 12.94 4.56 -13.30
N ARG A 177 12.22 3.54 -13.76
CA ARG A 177 10.95 3.72 -14.43
C ARG A 177 9.88 2.75 -13.91
N PRO A 178 9.29 3.01 -12.74
CA PRO A 178 8.13 2.24 -12.26
C PRO A 178 6.99 2.29 -13.27
N TRP A 179 6.38 1.14 -13.61
CA TRP A 179 5.28 1.14 -14.57
C TRP A 179 4.06 1.87 -14.02
N ILE A 180 3.71 1.58 -12.76
CA ILE A 180 2.57 2.18 -12.06
C ILE A 180 3.06 2.92 -10.82
N LEU A 181 2.59 4.14 -10.60
CA LEU A 181 2.78 4.90 -9.37
C LEU A 181 1.47 4.92 -8.61
N ILE A 182 1.53 4.74 -7.29
CA ILE A 182 0.39 4.83 -6.37
C ILE A 182 0.82 5.79 -5.28
N ILE A 183 0.17 6.95 -5.21
CA ILE A 183 0.65 8.05 -4.37
C ILE A 183 -0.52 8.56 -3.56
N GLU A 184 -0.38 8.56 -2.24
CA GLU A 184 -1.37 9.15 -1.36
C GLU A 184 -1.54 10.64 -1.70
N ALA A 185 -2.79 11.07 -1.85
CA ALA A 185 -3.13 12.36 -2.42
C ALA A 185 -4.14 13.13 -1.56
N THR A 186 -4.23 12.80 -0.28
CA THR A 186 -5.04 13.50 0.72
C THR A 186 -4.20 13.97 1.89
N LEU A 187 -4.69 14.98 2.60
CA LEU A 187 -4.15 15.31 3.92
C LEU A 187 -4.47 14.18 4.91
N PRO A 188 -3.64 13.98 5.94
CA PRO A 188 -3.84 12.91 6.92
C PRO A 188 -5.24 12.93 7.52
N ASN A 189 -5.91 11.78 7.54
CA ASN A 189 -7.29 11.61 8.03
C ASN A 189 -8.32 12.58 7.43
N SER A 190 -8.16 12.96 6.17
CA SER A 190 -9.01 13.95 5.50
C SER A 190 -9.37 13.54 4.07
N GLN A 191 -10.45 14.12 3.54
CA GLN A 191 -10.79 14.04 2.11
C GLN A 191 -10.25 15.25 1.32
N VAL A 192 -9.54 16.16 2.00
CA VAL A 192 -8.90 17.31 1.37
C VAL A 192 -7.69 16.80 0.59
N MET A 193 -7.70 17.05 -0.71
CA MET A 193 -6.65 16.60 -1.61
C MET A 193 -5.33 17.38 -1.40
N SER A 194 -4.20 16.74 -1.70
CA SER A 194 -2.84 17.24 -1.46
C SER A 194 -1.85 16.95 -2.63
N TYR A 195 -2.36 16.81 -3.86
CA TYR A 195 -1.56 16.39 -5.03
C TYR A 195 -1.05 17.54 -5.90
N GLU A 196 -1.56 18.74 -5.68
CA GLU A 196 -1.33 19.90 -6.55
C GLU A 196 0.15 20.28 -6.66
N GLU A 197 0.95 19.96 -5.65
CA GLU A 197 2.38 20.27 -5.57
C GLU A 197 3.25 19.35 -6.45
N TRP A 198 2.78 18.14 -6.78
CA TRP A 198 3.59 17.12 -7.46
C TRP A 198 2.97 16.48 -8.70
N ASP A 199 1.67 16.62 -8.94
CA ASP A 199 1.00 16.04 -10.13
C ASP A 199 1.55 16.56 -11.46
N GLY A 200 1.78 17.88 -11.55
CA GLY A 200 2.39 18.47 -12.75
C GLY A 200 3.79 17.92 -13.06
N TYR A 201 4.58 17.63 -12.02
CA TYR A 201 5.92 17.05 -12.19
C TYR A 201 5.84 15.64 -12.79
N LEU A 202 4.89 14.81 -12.38
CA LEU A 202 4.72 13.47 -12.96
C LEU A 202 4.29 13.53 -14.43
N ILE A 203 3.41 14.46 -14.78
CA ILE A 203 3.00 14.69 -16.17
C ILE A 203 4.22 15.11 -17.03
N GLU A 204 5.07 15.99 -16.52
CA GLU A 204 6.33 16.38 -17.18
C GLU A 204 7.28 15.20 -17.36
N MET A 205 7.26 14.22 -16.44
CA MET A 205 8.02 12.99 -16.52
C MET A 205 7.34 11.91 -17.40
N ASP A 206 6.35 12.25 -18.23
CA ASP A 206 5.61 11.32 -19.11
C ASP A 206 4.85 10.21 -18.35
N TYR A 207 4.28 10.53 -17.18
CA TYR A 207 3.27 9.70 -16.52
C TYR A 207 1.85 10.19 -16.81
N LEU A 208 0.95 9.24 -17.05
CA LEU A 208 -0.47 9.48 -17.28
C LEU A 208 -1.24 9.26 -15.98
N PHE A 209 -2.01 10.25 -15.52
CA PHE A 209 -2.99 10.02 -14.46
C PHE A 209 -4.10 9.10 -14.98
N VAL A 210 -4.35 7.99 -14.27
CA VAL A 210 -5.30 6.95 -14.71
C VAL A 210 -6.45 6.69 -13.73
N TYR A 211 -6.27 6.91 -12.43
CA TYR A 211 -7.32 6.63 -11.44
C TYR A 211 -7.11 7.37 -10.12
N PHE A 212 -8.20 7.69 -9.43
CA PHE A 212 -8.19 8.18 -8.05
C PHE A 212 -9.23 7.38 -7.26
N ASP A 213 -8.79 6.71 -6.19
CA ASP A 213 -9.64 5.80 -5.40
C ASP A 213 -10.33 6.50 -4.20
N GLY A 214 -10.12 7.81 -4.04
CA GLY A 214 -10.56 8.60 -2.89
C GLY A 214 -9.46 8.89 -1.87
N LEU A 215 -8.33 8.20 -1.96
CA LEU A 215 -7.14 8.33 -1.09
C LEU A 215 -5.86 8.46 -1.93
N ASN A 216 -5.63 7.49 -2.82
CA ASN A 216 -4.46 7.41 -3.69
C ASN A 216 -4.78 7.81 -5.13
N ARG A 217 -3.83 8.50 -5.75
CA ARG A 217 -3.80 8.72 -7.20
C ARG A 217 -2.87 7.70 -7.85
N PHE A 218 -3.33 7.14 -8.95
CA PHE A 218 -2.61 6.17 -9.77
C PHE A 218 -2.12 6.85 -11.04
N TYR A 219 -0.85 6.61 -11.36
CA TYR A 219 -0.24 7.06 -12.60
C TYR A 219 0.41 5.91 -13.33
N LEU A 220 0.39 5.97 -14.65
CA LEU A 220 0.93 4.94 -15.53
C LEU A 220 2.01 5.55 -16.41
N ALA A 221 3.20 4.94 -16.43
CA ALA A 221 4.25 5.32 -17.36
C ALA A 221 3.71 5.19 -18.79
N LYS A 222 3.87 6.22 -19.62
CA LYS A 222 3.24 6.32 -20.93
C LYS A 222 3.57 5.17 -21.88
N GLU A 223 4.75 4.59 -21.75
CA GLU A 223 5.21 3.40 -22.47
C GLU A 223 4.46 2.11 -22.09
N HIS A 224 3.74 2.11 -20.96
CA HIS A 224 2.90 1.02 -20.46
C HIS A 224 1.40 1.30 -20.62
N GLY A 225 1.03 2.15 -21.59
CA GLY A 225 -0.36 2.53 -21.86
C GLY A 225 -1.31 1.36 -22.12
N GLU A 226 -0.80 0.18 -22.49
CA GLU A 226 -1.57 -1.05 -22.60
C GLU A 226 -2.22 -1.50 -21.28
N LEU A 227 -1.76 -1.01 -20.12
CA LEU A 227 -2.33 -1.34 -18.80
C LEU A 227 -3.48 -0.41 -18.38
N ALA A 228 -3.74 0.68 -19.12
CA ALA A 228 -4.73 1.70 -18.73
C ALA A 228 -6.14 1.12 -18.54
N PHE A 229 -6.52 0.09 -19.28
CA PHE A 229 -7.84 -0.56 -19.17
C PHE A 229 -8.13 -1.07 -17.74
N ALA A 230 -7.08 -1.42 -16.98
CA ALA A 230 -7.24 -1.92 -15.62
C ALA A 230 -7.76 -0.83 -14.66
N PHE A 231 -7.65 0.43 -15.03
CA PHE A 231 -7.95 1.59 -14.19
C PHE A 231 -9.24 2.32 -14.59
N GLU A 232 -9.96 1.83 -15.61
CA GLU A 232 -11.21 2.45 -16.08
C GLU A 232 -12.39 2.26 -15.13
N LEU A 233 -12.36 1.20 -14.31
CA LEU A 233 -13.43 0.82 -13.40
C LEU A 233 -12.88 0.62 -11.99
N PRO A 234 -13.65 0.95 -10.94
CA PRO A 234 -13.27 0.57 -9.58
C PRO A 234 -13.21 -0.95 -9.42
N PRO A 235 -12.61 -1.46 -8.33
CA PRO A 235 -12.74 -2.85 -7.92
C PRO A 235 -14.20 -3.29 -7.89
N ASN A 236 -14.50 -4.45 -8.45
CA ASN A 236 -15.86 -4.94 -8.61
C ASN A 236 -15.93 -6.48 -8.65
N VAL A 237 -17.13 -7.01 -8.84
CA VAL A 237 -17.42 -8.46 -8.77
C VAL A 237 -16.65 -9.31 -9.80
N PHE A 238 -16.08 -8.70 -10.85
CA PHE A 238 -15.29 -9.39 -11.85
C PHE A 238 -13.79 -9.50 -11.49
N ASP A 239 -13.38 -8.96 -10.36
CA ASP A 239 -12.00 -9.08 -9.86
C ASP A 239 -11.77 -10.34 -9.02
N TYR A 240 -12.85 -11.02 -8.59
CA TYR A 240 -12.80 -12.27 -7.84
C TYR A 240 -11.83 -12.20 -6.64
N PHE A 241 -12.06 -11.22 -5.76
CA PHE A 241 -11.26 -11.01 -4.55
C PHE A 241 -12.08 -11.12 -3.26
N GLU A 242 -11.39 -11.40 -2.16
CA GLU A 242 -11.90 -11.38 -0.79
C GLU A 242 -11.02 -10.47 0.06
N GLN A 243 -11.61 -9.78 1.04
CA GLN A 243 -10.84 -8.96 1.96
C GLN A 243 -10.20 -9.83 3.04
N TYR A 244 -8.93 -9.58 3.35
CA TYR A 244 -8.23 -10.30 4.40
C TYR A 244 -8.95 -10.23 5.75
N ARG A 245 -9.48 -9.06 6.13
CA ARG A 245 -10.26 -8.88 7.36
C ARG A 245 -11.50 -9.78 7.40
N PHE A 246 -12.16 -9.98 6.25
CA PHE A 246 -13.30 -10.89 6.15
C PHE A 246 -12.88 -12.36 6.29
N VAL A 247 -11.78 -12.75 5.64
CA VAL A 247 -11.20 -14.09 5.79
C VAL A 247 -10.84 -14.40 7.25
N GLN A 248 -10.23 -13.44 7.95
CA GLN A 248 -9.91 -13.58 9.39
C GLN A 248 -11.16 -13.76 10.24
N LEU A 249 -12.23 -12.99 9.97
CA LEU A 249 -13.50 -13.12 10.68
C LEU A 249 -14.15 -14.48 10.45
N GLN A 250 -14.11 -15.00 9.22
CA GLN A 250 -14.60 -16.35 8.92
C GLN A 250 -13.82 -17.43 9.67
N GLN A 251 -12.48 -17.34 9.69
CA GLN A 251 -11.64 -18.28 10.43
C GLN A 251 -11.92 -18.23 11.94
N ALA A 252 -12.05 -17.03 12.52
CA ALA A 252 -12.39 -16.86 13.92
C ALA A 252 -13.78 -17.43 14.24
N TYR A 253 -14.76 -17.23 13.36
CA TYR A 253 -16.10 -17.78 13.48
C TYR A 253 -16.10 -19.31 13.49
N GLU A 254 -15.39 -19.95 12.56
CA GLU A 254 -15.32 -21.42 12.50
C GLU A 254 -14.63 -21.99 13.75
N VAL A 255 -13.56 -21.37 14.25
CA VAL A 255 -12.91 -21.79 15.51
C VAL A 255 -13.87 -21.72 16.70
N LEU A 256 -14.66 -20.64 16.79
CA LEU A 256 -15.66 -20.48 17.87
C LEU A 256 -16.81 -21.48 17.74
N LYS A 257 -17.26 -21.75 16.52
CA LYS A 257 -18.31 -22.73 16.22
C LYS A 257 -17.87 -24.14 16.61
N THR A 258 -16.66 -24.56 16.26
CA THR A 258 -16.12 -25.88 16.65
C THR A 258 -15.99 -26.02 18.17
N LYS A 259 -15.46 -25.00 18.86
CA LYS A 259 -15.35 -25.02 20.34
C LYS A 259 -16.70 -25.11 21.04
N LYS A 260 -17.75 -24.54 20.46
CA LYS A 260 -19.12 -24.64 21.00
C LYS A 260 -19.67 -26.07 20.86
N ILE A 261 -19.34 -26.77 19.77
CA ILE A 261 -19.77 -28.15 19.53
C ILE A 261 -19.02 -29.14 20.43
N GLU A 262 -17.76 -28.87 20.78
CA GLU A 262 -16.95 -29.73 21.68
C GLU A 262 -17.19 -29.48 23.18
N GLY A 263 -17.88 -28.38 23.52
CA GLY A 263 -18.17 -27.96 24.90
C GLY A 263 -19.60 -28.26 25.39
N GLU A 264 -20.39 -28.97 24.59
CA GLU A 264 -21.71 -29.55 24.94
C GLU A 264 -21.60 -31.06 25.17
#